data_AF-A0A7M3ZK69-F1
#
_entry.id   AF-A0A7M3ZK69-F1
#
_cell.length_a   1.000
_cell.length_b   1.000
_cell.length_c   1.000
_cell.angle_alpha   90.00
_cell.angle_beta   90.00
_cell.angle_gamma   90.00
#
_symmetry.space_group_name_H-M   'P 1'
#
loop_
_entity.id
_entity.type
_entity.pdbx_description
1 polymer ?
#
loop_
_entity_poly.entity_id
_entity_poly.type
_entity_poly.pdbx_seq_one_letter_code
_entity_poly.pdbx_strand_id
1 'polypeptide(L)'
;MAELESMTPVAAIVCILLGCTSLLLLKRSPNRGWIDHMGGMMLSWIILFMGVSYAATAVREAFEDSSVDLDFFRYTQYSFGLVSIILGASFTFFYPYPIIQKASRIKAVPYFVCVLSLVLIVSMLLMDYKYVGATRIVYIPGFIILISVYFRFLTDEIKYGDETARRLSFAAGLIIIALHGAEMTWWLAQLISINDEFIGRNAIQSGVGDFSRIPTWIGYNVMTTIGAVATLTLAAGETWRAQAKGRSGFTIIIYLILGVGLISGIADYAVLDIVNSCMNTVCNDFPESYDIWYTFTTGALVLLFTPLISMYVLLNFDVIDSGSKENRWLTRIIVILMLLIVSSTMIELLQSFLPVSQMISSAILAMVVAIFIGWEERIMEKLIEQSESISKKLSSLKEIHEPDLDVTELEFFSKAMGSLLVFTVVLCFLYSSIT
;
A
#
# COMPACT_ATOMS: atom_id res chain seq x y z
N MET A 1 3.56 21.04 -24.31
CA MET A 1 2.56 20.21 -23.62
C MET A 1 3.30 18.94 -23.27
N ALA A 2 3.67 18.79 -22.00
CA ALA A 2 4.24 17.53 -21.54
C ALA A 2 3.07 16.55 -21.49
N GLU A 3 3.12 15.49 -22.29
CA GLU A 3 2.27 14.33 -22.07
C GLU A 3 2.48 13.89 -20.62
N LEU A 4 1.41 13.77 -19.84
CA LEU A 4 1.47 13.28 -18.48
C LEU A 4 1.92 11.81 -18.55
N GLU A 5 3.22 11.55 -18.48
CA GLU A 5 3.74 10.18 -18.46
C GLU A 5 3.15 9.46 -17.24
N SER A 6 2.39 8.39 -17.51
CA SER A 6 1.76 7.59 -16.45
C SER A 6 2.84 7.04 -15.50
N MET A 7 2.61 7.18 -14.19
CA MET A 7 3.48 6.64 -13.15
C MET A 7 3.33 5.12 -12.96
N THR A 8 2.25 4.55 -13.51
CA THR A 8 1.85 3.16 -13.32
C THR A 8 2.92 2.13 -13.77
N PRO A 9 3.61 2.30 -14.93
CA PRO A 9 4.68 1.39 -15.35
C PRO A 9 5.88 1.39 -14.39
N VAL A 10 6.28 2.57 -13.89
CA VAL A 10 7.38 2.71 -12.92
C VAL A 10 7.03 1.97 -11.64
N ALA A 11 5.82 2.18 -11.13
CA ALA A 11 5.31 1.51 -9.93
C ALA A 11 5.26 -0.02 -10.08
N ALA A 12 4.85 -0.52 -11.26
CA ALA A 12 4.82 -1.94 -11.56
C ALA A 12 6.21 -2.58 -11.45
N ILE A 13 7.22 -1.97 -12.09
CA ILE A 13 8.61 -2.45 -12.06
C ILE A 13 9.15 -2.45 -10.63
N VAL A 14 8.95 -1.34 -9.90
CA VAL A 14 9.40 -1.21 -8.51
C VAL A 14 8.78 -2.30 -7.64
N CYS A 15 7.47 -2.49 -7.72
CA CYS A 15 6.77 -3.49 -6.91
C CYS A 15 7.25 -4.92 -7.23
N ILE A 16 7.38 -5.28 -8.51
CA ILE A 16 7.83 -6.63 -8.91
C ILE A 16 9.26 -6.88 -8.43
N LEU A 17 10.18 -5.92 -8.64
CA LEU A 17 11.57 -6.05 -8.21
C LEU A 17 11.68 -6.14 -6.69
N LEU A 18 10.99 -5.28 -5.95
CA LEU A 18 10.98 -5.29 -4.49
C LEU A 18 10.38 -6.59 -3.94
N GLY A 19 9.26 -7.06 -4.47
CA GLY A 19 8.61 -8.30 -4.04
C GLY A 19 9.52 -9.52 -4.26
N CYS A 20 10.06 -9.68 -5.47
CA CYS A 20 10.95 -10.79 -5.82
C CYS A 20 12.25 -10.78 -4.99
N THR A 21 12.89 -9.62 -4.87
CA THR A 21 14.15 -9.51 -4.12
C THR A 21 13.95 -9.70 -2.62
N SER A 22 12.85 -9.19 -2.04
CA SER A 22 12.52 -9.42 -0.63
C SER A 22 12.29 -10.90 -0.33
N LEU A 23 11.61 -11.64 -1.22
CA LEU A 23 11.44 -13.09 -1.09
C LEU A 23 12.79 -13.83 -1.15
N LEU A 24 13.69 -13.43 -2.05
CA LEU A 24 15.03 -14.02 -2.15
C LEU A 24 15.85 -13.78 -0.88
N LEU A 25 15.79 -12.57 -0.33
CA LEU A 25 16.48 -12.22 0.91
C LEU A 25 15.93 -12.98 2.11
N LEU A 26 14.61 -13.09 2.25
CA LEU A 26 13.96 -13.85 3.32
C LEU A 26 14.36 -15.33 3.29
N LYS A 27 14.45 -15.93 2.09
CA LYS A 27 14.90 -17.32 1.92
C LYS A 27 16.35 -17.53 2.37
N ARG A 28 17.20 -16.50 2.25
CA ARG A 28 18.60 -16.52 2.71
C ARG A 28 18.75 -16.22 4.19
N SER A 29 17.67 -15.93 4.90
CA SER A 29 17.67 -15.56 6.32
C SER A 29 16.81 -16.51 7.16
N PRO A 30 17.19 -17.81 7.30
CA PRO A 30 16.37 -18.81 7.97
C PRO A 30 16.26 -18.63 9.50
N ASN A 31 17.21 -17.92 10.13
CA ASN A 31 17.28 -17.79 11.60
C ASN A 31 16.36 -16.69 12.18
N ARG A 32 15.29 -16.33 11.49
CA ARG A 32 14.38 -15.24 11.90
C ARG A 32 13.17 -15.80 12.66
N GLY A 33 12.64 -15.01 13.58
CA GLY A 33 11.43 -15.36 14.31
C GLY A 33 10.29 -15.62 13.32
N TRP A 34 9.41 -16.58 13.63
CA TRP A 34 8.36 -17.03 12.70
C TRP A 34 7.43 -15.89 12.25
N ILE A 35 7.20 -14.88 13.10
CA ILE A 35 6.38 -13.70 12.80
C ILE A 35 7.04 -12.82 11.77
N ASP A 36 8.33 -12.54 11.95
CA ASP A 36 9.10 -11.72 11.03
C ASP A 36 9.18 -12.44 9.68
N HIS A 37 9.47 -13.75 9.69
CA HIS A 37 9.55 -14.55 8.47
C HIS A 37 8.20 -14.61 7.72
N MET A 38 7.10 -14.91 8.43
CA MET A 38 5.75 -14.95 7.82
C MET A 38 5.28 -13.58 7.35
N GLY A 39 5.45 -12.55 8.18
CA GLY A 39 5.10 -11.16 7.86
C GLY A 39 5.87 -10.66 6.64
N GLY A 40 7.17 -10.96 6.58
CA GLY A 40 8.01 -10.66 5.42
C GLY A 40 7.53 -11.36 4.15
N MET A 41 7.20 -12.65 4.22
CA MET A 41 6.68 -13.39 3.06
C MET A 41 5.35 -12.82 2.58
N MET A 42 4.40 -12.58 3.48
CA MET A 42 3.08 -12.03 3.14
C MET A 42 3.22 -10.64 2.50
N LEU A 43 4.01 -9.75 3.11
CA LEU A 43 4.23 -8.40 2.60
C LEU A 43 4.91 -8.43 1.22
N SER A 44 5.90 -9.30 1.03
CA SER A 44 6.58 -9.44 -0.28
C SER A 44 5.61 -9.92 -1.37
N TRP A 45 4.73 -10.87 -1.05
CA TRP A 45 3.70 -11.33 -1.99
C TRP A 45 2.62 -10.28 -2.27
N ILE A 46 2.20 -9.49 -1.27
CA ILE A 46 1.28 -8.34 -1.47
C ILE A 46 1.87 -7.39 -2.51
N ILE A 47 3.13 -6.97 -2.33
CA ILE A 47 3.79 -6.04 -3.26
C ILE A 47 3.91 -6.68 -4.64
N LEU A 48 4.27 -7.96 -4.73
CA LEU A 48 4.41 -8.66 -6.01
C LEU A 48 3.09 -8.72 -6.78
N PHE A 49 1.99 -9.10 -6.13
CA PHE A 49 0.67 -9.11 -6.76
C PHE A 49 0.18 -7.71 -7.14
N MET A 50 0.44 -6.68 -6.32
CA MET A 50 0.21 -5.28 -6.71
C MET A 50 1.03 -4.90 -7.95
N GLY A 51 2.29 -5.31 -8.02
CA GLY A 51 3.15 -5.05 -9.17
C GLY A 51 2.64 -5.67 -10.48
N VAL A 52 2.14 -6.92 -10.43
CA VAL A 52 1.50 -7.56 -11.59
C VAL A 52 0.20 -6.85 -11.97
N SER A 53 -0.60 -6.45 -10.98
CA SER A 53 -1.81 -5.65 -11.21
C SER A 53 -1.47 -4.32 -11.92
N TYR A 54 -0.46 -3.59 -11.45
CA TYR A 54 -0.01 -2.34 -12.06
C TYR A 54 0.60 -2.55 -13.44
N ALA A 55 1.32 -3.65 -13.67
CA ALA A 55 1.83 -3.98 -14.99
C ALA A 55 0.68 -4.15 -16.00
N ALA A 56 -0.40 -4.81 -15.59
CA ALA A 56 -1.60 -4.95 -16.42
C ALA A 56 -2.28 -3.60 -16.67
N THR A 57 -2.41 -2.75 -15.64
CA THR A 57 -2.93 -1.38 -15.79
C THR A 57 -2.09 -0.56 -16.76
N ALA A 58 -0.76 -0.62 -16.65
CA ALA A 58 0.17 0.12 -17.50
C ALA A 58 0.05 -0.27 -18.97
N VAL A 59 -0.13 -1.57 -19.27
CA VAL A 59 -0.39 -2.02 -20.64
C VAL A 59 -1.74 -1.50 -21.12
N ARG A 60 -2.77 -1.48 -20.29
CA ARG A 60 -4.08 -0.94 -20.69
C ARG A 60 -4.03 0.53 -21.05
N GLU A 61 -3.40 1.34 -20.18
CA GLU A 61 -3.21 2.78 -20.40
C GLU A 61 -2.41 3.05 -21.69
N ALA A 62 -1.37 2.27 -21.96
CA ALA A 62 -0.55 2.42 -23.17
C ALA A 62 -1.29 2.12 -24.49
N PHE A 63 -2.39 1.38 -24.43
CA PHE A 63 -3.16 0.92 -25.59
C PHE A 63 -4.62 1.40 -25.57
N GLU A 64 -4.96 2.40 -24.74
CA GLU A 64 -6.34 2.85 -24.52
C GLU A 64 -7.03 3.35 -25.81
N ASP A 65 -6.29 4.03 -26.68
CA ASP A 65 -6.79 4.53 -27.98
C ASP A 65 -6.73 3.49 -29.12
N SER A 66 -6.29 2.27 -28.83
CA SER A 66 -6.14 1.22 -29.83
C SER A 66 -7.38 0.33 -29.92
N SER A 67 -7.68 -0.21 -31.10
CA SER A 67 -8.74 -1.21 -31.30
C SER A 67 -8.35 -2.62 -30.83
N VAL A 68 -7.33 -2.73 -29.99
CA VAL A 68 -6.80 -4.00 -29.49
C VAL A 68 -7.68 -4.48 -28.34
N ASP A 69 -8.01 -5.77 -28.34
CA ASP A 69 -8.68 -6.40 -27.20
C ASP A 69 -7.72 -6.50 -26.00
N LEU A 70 -8.09 -5.86 -24.91
CA LEU A 70 -7.32 -5.76 -23.67
C LEU A 70 -8.00 -6.47 -22.50
N ASP A 71 -9.01 -7.32 -22.75
CA ASP A 71 -9.78 -8.00 -21.72
C ASP A 71 -8.90 -8.90 -20.83
N PHE A 72 -7.90 -9.57 -21.40
CA PHE A 72 -6.89 -10.30 -20.63
C PHE A 72 -6.22 -9.41 -19.57
N PHE A 73 -5.80 -8.19 -19.94
CA PHE A 73 -5.16 -7.26 -19.02
C PHE A 73 -6.16 -6.66 -18.02
N ARG A 74 -7.42 -6.43 -18.43
CA ARG A 74 -8.51 -6.03 -17.52
C ARG A 74 -8.70 -7.06 -16.40
N TYR A 75 -8.88 -8.33 -16.76
CA TYR A 75 -9.08 -9.40 -15.79
C TYR A 75 -7.84 -9.67 -14.94
N THR A 76 -6.65 -9.55 -15.53
CA THR A 76 -5.36 -9.65 -14.82
C THR A 76 -5.25 -8.57 -13.74
N GLN A 77 -5.51 -7.31 -14.09
CA GLN A 77 -5.49 -6.19 -13.15
C GLN A 77 -6.42 -6.47 -11.95
N TYR A 78 -7.69 -6.75 -12.20
CA TYR A 78 -8.64 -6.93 -11.10
C TYR A 78 -8.38 -8.19 -10.27
N SER A 79 -7.99 -9.31 -10.90
CA SER A 79 -7.67 -10.54 -10.18
C SER A 79 -6.51 -10.36 -9.22
N PHE A 80 -5.40 -9.78 -9.70
CA PHE A 80 -4.22 -9.60 -8.87
C PHE A 80 -4.40 -8.53 -7.80
N GLY A 81 -5.14 -7.46 -8.11
CA GLY A 81 -5.59 -6.50 -7.09
C GLY A 81 -6.41 -7.16 -5.99
N LEU A 82 -7.32 -8.07 -6.34
CA LEU A 82 -8.14 -8.80 -5.37
C LEU A 82 -7.32 -9.75 -4.48
N VAL A 83 -6.33 -10.46 -5.04
CA VAL A 83 -5.41 -11.29 -4.24
C VAL A 83 -4.62 -10.43 -3.25
N SER A 84 -4.10 -9.28 -3.70
CA SER A 84 -3.41 -8.32 -2.84
C SER A 84 -4.29 -7.83 -1.69
N ILE A 85 -5.59 -7.59 -1.96
CA ILE A 85 -6.56 -7.19 -0.93
C ILE A 85 -6.74 -8.28 0.13
N ILE A 86 -6.95 -9.53 -0.30
CA ILE A 86 -7.12 -10.66 0.62
C ILE A 86 -5.87 -10.88 1.47
N LEU A 87 -4.69 -10.82 0.85
CA LEU A 87 -3.42 -10.94 1.55
C LEU A 87 -3.19 -9.78 2.52
N GLY A 88 -3.47 -8.53 2.11
CA GLY A 88 -3.34 -7.34 2.94
C GLY A 88 -4.24 -7.41 4.17
N ALA A 89 -5.50 -7.85 4.01
CA ALA A 89 -6.40 -8.08 5.12
C ALA A 89 -5.89 -9.21 6.04
N SER A 90 -5.41 -10.32 5.47
CA SER A 90 -4.89 -11.46 6.23
C SER A 90 -3.59 -11.13 6.98
N PHE A 91 -2.75 -10.27 6.42
CA PHE A 91 -1.44 -9.87 6.96
C PHE A 91 -1.56 -9.26 8.35
N THR A 92 -2.61 -8.46 8.59
CA THR A 92 -2.86 -7.78 9.87
C THR A 92 -3.06 -8.75 11.06
N PHE A 93 -3.40 -10.01 10.80
CA PHE A 93 -3.56 -11.03 11.84
C PHE A 93 -2.22 -11.62 12.32
N PHE A 94 -1.13 -11.40 11.57
CA PHE A 94 0.20 -11.94 11.83
C PHE A 94 1.19 -10.85 12.23
N TYR A 95 1.10 -9.67 11.62
CA TYR A 95 2.06 -8.59 11.79
C TYR A 95 1.36 -7.23 11.92
N PRO A 96 1.82 -6.33 12.83
CA PRO A 96 3.01 -6.43 13.67
C PRO A 96 2.78 -7.18 14.99
N TYR A 97 1.52 -7.51 15.30
CA TYR A 97 1.14 -8.25 16.50
C TYR A 97 0.39 -9.53 16.10
N PRO A 98 0.92 -10.73 16.38
CA PRO A 98 0.31 -11.97 15.94
C PRO A 98 -0.88 -12.33 16.83
N ILE A 99 -2.09 -12.23 16.28
CA ILE A 99 -3.31 -12.75 16.92
C ILE A 99 -3.40 -14.26 16.70
N ILE A 100 -2.95 -14.73 15.54
CA ILE A 100 -2.93 -16.15 15.19
C ILE A 100 -1.55 -16.73 15.51
N GLN A 101 -1.43 -17.39 16.66
CA GLN A 101 -0.16 -17.99 17.10
C GLN A 101 -0.13 -19.53 17.11
N LYS A 102 -1.29 -20.19 16.93
CA LYS A 102 -1.37 -21.66 16.97
C LYS A 102 -0.82 -22.26 15.68
N ALA A 103 0.15 -23.18 15.77
CA ALA A 103 0.78 -23.86 14.62
C ALA A 103 -0.25 -24.38 13.59
N SER A 104 -1.28 -25.11 14.04
CA SER A 104 -2.35 -25.63 13.17
C SER A 104 -3.10 -24.53 12.40
N ARG A 105 -3.29 -23.34 12.99
CA ARG A 105 -3.94 -22.21 12.31
C ARG A 105 -3.00 -21.53 11.33
N ILE A 106 -1.71 -21.40 11.68
CA ILE A 106 -0.68 -20.85 10.79
C ILE A 106 -0.53 -21.72 9.53
N LYS A 107 -0.51 -23.06 9.70
CA LYS A 107 -0.48 -24.03 8.58
C LYS A 107 -1.71 -23.93 7.67
N ALA A 108 -2.86 -23.49 8.18
CA ALA A 108 -4.10 -23.35 7.42
C ALA A 108 -4.16 -22.06 6.57
N VAL A 109 -3.33 -21.07 6.86
CA VAL A 109 -3.31 -19.76 6.17
C VAL A 109 -3.11 -19.87 4.65
N PRO A 110 -2.10 -20.59 4.13
CA PRO A 110 -1.93 -20.69 2.67
C PRO A 110 -3.16 -21.28 1.98
N TYR A 111 -3.78 -22.30 2.59
CA TYR A 111 -5.00 -22.90 2.06
C TYR A 111 -6.16 -21.90 2.09
N PHE A 112 -6.34 -21.18 3.20
CA PHE A 112 -7.38 -20.18 3.34
C PHE A 112 -7.23 -19.07 2.29
N VAL A 113 -6.04 -18.49 2.16
CA VAL A 113 -5.78 -17.41 1.19
C VAL A 113 -5.99 -17.92 -0.24
N CYS A 114 -5.43 -19.07 -0.61
CA CYS A 114 -5.59 -19.62 -1.96
C CYS A 114 -7.05 -19.93 -2.30
N VAL A 115 -7.76 -20.65 -1.43
CA VAL A 115 -9.15 -21.04 -1.68
C VAL A 115 -10.04 -19.80 -1.73
N LEU A 116 -9.90 -18.87 -0.78
CA LEU A 116 -10.69 -17.65 -0.77
C LEU A 116 -10.43 -16.80 -2.02
N SER A 117 -9.16 -16.67 -2.41
CA SER A 117 -8.77 -15.94 -3.63
C SER A 117 -9.37 -16.57 -4.87
N LEU A 118 -9.25 -17.89 -5.04
CA LEU A 118 -9.80 -18.57 -6.21
C LEU A 118 -11.31 -18.49 -6.28
N VAL A 119 -12.01 -18.70 -5.16
CA VAL A 119 -13.47 -18.59 -5.11
C VAL A 119 -13.92 -17.18 -5.49
N LEU A 120 -13.26 -16.14 -4.97
CA LEU A 120 -13.60 -14.75 -5.28
C LEU A 120 -13.21 -14.36 -6.71
N ILE A 121 -12.05 -14.77 -7.22
CA ILE A 121 -11.64 -14.53 -8.62
C ILE A 121 -12.67 -15.15 -9.58
N VAL A 122 -12.98 -16.43 -9.42
CA VAL A 122 -13.95 -17.13 -10.28
C VAL A 122 -15.32 -16.47 -10.20
N SER A 123 -15.79 -16.15 -8.99
CA SER A 123 -17.08 -15.48 -8.81
C SER A 123 -17.10 -14.11 -9.47
N MET A 124 -16.02 -13.33 -9.34
CA MET A 124 -15.93 -11.99 -9.93
C MET A 124 -15.80 -12.03 -11.45
N LEU A 125 -15.09 -13.00 -12.03
CA LEU A 125 -15.04 -13.19 -13.47
C LEU A 125 -16.41 -13.48 -14.06
N LEU A 126 -17.17 -14.40 -13.45
CA LEU A 126 -18.54 -14.71 -13.87
C LEU A 126 -19.48 -13.50 -13.77
N MET A 127 -19.16 -12.54 -12.89
CA MET A 127 -19.91 -11.29 -12.72
C MET A 127 -19.30 -10.13 -13.50
N ASP A 128 -18.22 -10.36 -14.26
CA ASP A 128 -17.45 -9.36 -15.00
C ASP A 128 -17.00 -8.19 -14.12
N TYR A 129 -16.52 -8.52 -12.91
CA TYR A 129 -15.99 -7.60 -11.88
C TYR A 129 -16.91 -6.47 -11.42
N LYS A 130 -18.19 -6.49 -11.78
CA LYS A 130 -19.17 -5.44 -11.42
C LYS A 130 -19.36 -5.23 -9.91
N TYR A 131 -18.93 -6.17 -9.08
CA TYR A 131 -19.00 -6.10 -7.61
C TYR A 131 -17.62 -6.01 -6.94
N VAL A 132 -16.57 -5.66 -7.69
CA VAL A 132 -15.18 -5.68 -7.19
C VAL A 132 -15.00 -4.82 -5.93
N GLY A 133 -15.68 -3.67 -5.83
CA GLY A 133 -15.54 -2.81 -4.65
C GLY A 133 -16.04 -3.44 -3.36
N ALA A 134 -17.00 -4.38 -3.40
CA ALA A 134 -17.48 -5.10 -2.21
C ALA A 134 -16.36 -5.88 -1.51
N THR A 135 -15.30 -6.27 -2.24
CA THR A 135 -14.15 -6.96 -1.66
C THR A 135 -13.40 -6.09 -0.64
N ARG A 136 -13.49 -4.76 -0.71
CA ARG A 136 -12.83 -3.84 0.22
C ARG A 136 -13.31 -4.00 1.67
N ILE A 137 -14.50 -4.57 1.88
CA ILE A 137 -15.07 -4.84 3.21
C ILE A 137 -14.18 -5.80 4.03
N VAL A 138 -13.38 -6.65 3.36
CA VAL A 138 -12.48 -7.60 4.05
C VAL A 138 -11.39 -6.91 4.86
N TYR A 139 -11.13 -5.62 4.63
CA TYR A 139 -10.17 -4.85 5.44
C TYR A 139 -10.67 -4.46 6.83
N ILE A 140 -11.99 -4.50 7.10
CA ILE A 140 -12.56 -4.04 8.37
C ILE A 140 -11.91 -4.74 9.59
N PRO A 141 -11.83 -6.10 9.65
CA PRO A 141 -11.24 -6.76 10.80
C PRO A 141 -9.77 -6.37 11.01
N GLY A 142 -9.01 -6.30 9.91
CA GLY A 142 -7.60 -5.95 9.96
C GLY A 142 -7.35 -4.52 10.43
N PHE A 143 -8.18 -3.58 9.98
CA PHE A 143 -8.13 -2.20 10.46
C PHE A 143 -8.40 -2.09 11.96
N ILE A 144 -9.44 -2.78 12.47
CA ILE A 144 -9.78 -2.80 13.91
C ILE A 144 -8.61 -3.35 14.73
N ILE A 145 -7.94 -4.39 14.23
CA ILE A 145 -6.76 -4.97 14.88
C ILE A 145 -5.62 -3.95 14.93
N LEU A 146 -5.26 -3.36 13.79
CA LEU A 146 -4.12 -2.44 13.69
C LEU A 146 -4.32 -1.19 14.56
N ILE A 147 -5.53 -0.62 14.58
CA ILE A 147 -5.80 0.57 15.39
C ILE A 147 -5.78 0.26 16.89
N SER A 148 -6.26 -0.93 17.27
CA SER A 148 -6.21 -1.40 18.66
C SER A 148 -4.78 -1.63 19.12
N VAL A 149 -3.94 -2.24 18.27
CA VAL A 149 -2.51 -2.43 18.52
C VAL A 149 -1.80 -1.08 18.64
N TYR A 150 -2.06 -0.15 17.73
CA TYR A 150 -1.51 1.21 17.78
C TYR A 150 -1.81 1.88 19.13
N PHE A 151 -3.08 1.91 19.55
CA PHE A 151 -3.47 2.56 20.79
C PHE A 151 -2.93 1.88 22.03
N ARG A 152 -2.96 0.54 22.09
CA ARG A 152 -2.41 -0.21 23.22
C ARG A 152 -0.96 0.20 23.48
N PHE A 153 -0.12 0.10 22.45
CA PHE A 153 1.30 0.40 22.60
C PHE A 153 1.60 1.90 22.75
N LEU A 154 0.76 2.78 22.20
CA LEU A 154 0.81 4.23 22.49
C LEU A 154 0.51 4.51 23.96
N THR A 155 -0.52 3.87 24.53
CA THR A 155 -0.86 4.04 25.95
C THR A 155 0.22 3.48 26.86
N ASP A 156 0.83 2.34 26.49
CA ASP A 156 1.90 1.74 27.26
C ASP A 156 3.16 2.63 27.28
N GLU A 157 3.50 3.22 26.13
CA GLU A 157 4.59 4.18 26.02
C GLU A 157 4.37 5.41 26.92
N ILE A 158 3.18 6.02 26.86
CA ILE A 158 2.88 7.28 27.56
C ILE A 158 2.72 7.07 29.06
N LYS A 159 1.98 6.03 29.47
CA LYS A 159 1.60 5.82 30.88
C LYS A 159 2.67 5.07 31.67
N TYR A 160 3.28 4.05 31.07
CA TYR A 160 4.27 3.20 31.75
C TYR A 160 5.72 3.55 31.39
N GLY A 161 5.92 4.49 30.46
CA GLY A 161 7.25 4.95 30.08
C GLY A 161 8.04 3.94 29.24
N ASP A 162 7.40 2.87 28.75
CA ASP A 162 8.10 1.85 27.95
C ASP A 162 8.45 2.41 26.56
N GLU A 163 9.71 2.83 26.38
CA GLU A 163 10.21 3.33 25.09
C GLU A 163 10.16 2.28 23.98
N THR A 164 10.16 0.99 24.33
CA THR A 164 10.10 -0.07 23.33
C THR A 164 8.67 -0.33 22.82
N ALA A 165 7.64 0.05 23.58
CA ALA A 165 6.25 0.04 23.12
C ALA A 165 6.04 1.02 21.94
N ARG A 166 6.80 2.13 21.92
CA ARG A 166 6.83 3.06 20.78
C ARG A 166 7.08 2.35 19.45
N ARG A 167 7.93 1.33 19.43
CA ARG A 167 8.28 0.61 18.21
C ARG A 167 7.11 -0.16 17.61
N LEU A 168 6.29 -0.81 18.44
CA LEU A 168 5.11 -1.54 17.96
C LEU A 168 4.00 -0.59 17.50
N SER A 169 3.75 0.50 18.24
CA SER A 169 2.81 1.53 17.78
C SER A 169 3.26 2.15 16.45
N PHE A 170 4.56 2.42 16.29
CA PHE A 170 5.12 2.92 15.04
C PHE A 170 4.97 1.93 13.89
N ALA A 171 5.23 0.63 14.12
CA ALA A 171 5.01 -0.41 13.11
C ALA A 171 3.54 -0.49 12.68
N ALA A 172 2.62 -0.51 13.64
CA ALA A 172 1.18 -0.55 13.35
C ALA A 172 0.71 0.69 12.57
N GLY A 173 1.18 1.87 12.96
CA GLY A 173 0.90 3.13 12.26
C GLY A 173 1.41 3.12 10.82
N LEU A 174 2.63 2.64 10.58
CA LEU A 174 3.19 2.53 9.22
C LEU A 174 2.40 1.53 8.36
N ILE A 175 1.95 0.41 8.92
CA ILE A 175 1.14 -0.57 8.19
C ILE A 175 -0.23 0.01 7.84
N ILE A 176 -0.85 0.78 8.73
CA ILE A 176 -2.10 1.51 8.43
C ILE A 176 -1.87 2.45 7.23
N ILE A 177 -0.78 3.21 7.21
CA ILE A 177 -0.44 4.08 6.07
C ILE A 177 -0.15 3.25 4.81
N ALA A 178 0.56 2.13 4.91
CA ALA A 178 0.85 1.30 3.74
C ALA A 178 -0.41 0.68 3.12
N LEU A 179 -1.38 0.26 3.93
CA LEU A 179 -2.60 -0.40 3.44
C LEU A 179 -3.71 0.60 3.07
N HIS A 180 -3.77 1.75 3.74
CA HIS A 180 -4.90 2.70 3.63
C HIS A 180 -4.47 4.14 3.29
N GLY A 181 -3.18 4.39 3.04
CA GLY A 181 -2.63 5.74 2.86
C GLY A 181 -3.25 6.55 1.73
N ALA A 182 -3.68 5.90 0.66
CA ALA A 182 -4.43 6.54 -0.43
C ALA A 182 -5.72 7.18 0.08
N GLU A 183 -6.46 6.44 0.89
CA GLU A 183 -7.80 6.80 1.35
C GLU A 183 -7.73 7.78 2.52
N MET A 184 -6.57 7.84 3.18
CA MET A 184 -6.25 8.84 4.18
C MET A 184 -6.19 10.27 3.61
N THR A 185 -5.96 10.47 2.30
CA THR A 185 -5.99 11.82 1.69
C THR A 185 -7.42 12.33 1.48
N TRP A 186 -8.39 11.43 1.40
CA TRP A 186 -9.81 11.76 1.18
C TRP A 186 -10.58 11.96 2.50
N TRP A 187 -9.88 12.10 3.63
CA TRP A 187 -10.51 12.14 4.96
C TRP A 187 -11.51 13.28 5.11
N LEU A 188 -11.18 14.47 4.60
CA LEU A 188 -12.05 15.63 4.73
C LEU A 188 -13.28 15.49 3.85
N ALA A 189 -13.09 15.04 2.60
CA ALA A 189 -14.18 14.77 1.67
C ALA A 189 -15.18 13.73 2.21
N GLN A 190 -14.69 12.73 2.96
CA GLN A 190 -15.55 11.77 3.65
C GLN A 190 -16.34 12.43 4.80
N LEU A 191 -15.71 13.32 5.58
CA LEU A 191 -16.39 13.98 6.71
C LEU A 191 -17.50 14.93 6.27
N ILE A 192 -17.30 15.64 5.16
CA ILE A 192 -18.31 16.53 4.58
C ILE A 192 -19.29 15.80 3.65
N SER A 193 -19.15 14.47 3.53
CA SER A 193 -20.04 13.58 2.78
C SER A 193 -20.11 13.85 1.27
N ILE A 194 -19.05 14.39 0.66
CA ILE A 194 -19.01 14.63 -0.81
C ILE A 194 -18.45 13.45 -1.60
N ASN A 195 -17.81 12.47 -0.94
CA ASN A 195 -17.22 11.31 -1.61
C ASN A 195 -18.24 10.49 -2.42
N ASP A 196 -19.51 10.48 -2.02
CA ASP A 196 -20.58 9.81 -2.76
C ASP A 196 -20.77 10.39 -4.16
N GLU A 197 -20.58 11.71 -4.34
CA GLU A 197 -20.68 12.36 -5.64
C GLU A 197 -19.53 11.96 -6.57
N PHE A 198 -18.31 11.83 -6.02
CA PHE A 198 -17.14 11.33 -6.75
C PHE A 198 -17.29 9.87 -7.15
N ILE A 199 -17.78 9.01 -6.23
CA ILE A 199 -18.10 7.61 -6.55
C ILE A 199 -19.17 7.54 -7.64
N GLY A 200 -20.21 8.37 -7.55
CA GLY A 200 -21.29 8.48 -8.54
C GLY A 200 -20.78 8.91 -9.92
N ARG A 201 -19.93 9.92 -9.98
CA ARG A 201 -19.28 10.35 -11.23
C ARG A 201 -18.47 9.21 -11.86
N ASN A 202 -17.62 8.53 -11.09
CA ASN A 202 -16.83 7.40 -11.57
C ASN A 202 -17.74 6.29 -12.12
N ALA A 203 -18.90 6.05 -11.47
CA ALA A 203 -19.92 5.11 -11.96
C ALA A 203 -20.44 5.43 -13.35
N ILE A 204 -20.63 6.72 -13.64
CA ILE A 204 -21.21 7.17 -14.90
C ILE A 204 -20.15 7.17 -16.00
N GLN A 205 -18.93 7.63 -15.69
CA GLN A 205 -17.82 7.66 -16.65
C GLN A 205 -17.40 6.25 -17.08
N SER A 206 -17.36 5.29 -16.15
CA SER A 206 -17.04 3.89 -16.48
C SER A 206 -18.19 3.13 -17.16
N GLY A 207 -19.31 3.80 -17.44
CA GLY A 207 -20.56 3.14 -17.79
C GLY A 207 -21.21 2.52 -16.55
N VAL A 208 -22.54 2.63 -16.46
CA VAL A 208 -23.41 2.40 -15.28
C VAL A 208 -23.20 1.07 -14.51
N GLY A 209 -22.32 0.16 -14.94
CA GLY A 209 -22.10 -1.17 -14.38
C GLY A 209 -21.29 -1.27 -13.08
N ASP A 210 -20.22 -0.48 -12.91
CA ASP A 210 -19.16 -0.83 -11.96
C ASP A 210 -19.33 -0.24 -10.55
N PHE A 211 -19.74 1.03 -10.44
CA PHE A 211 -19.84 1.71 -9.13
C PHE A 211 -21.28 1.98 -8.65
N SER A 212 -22.29 1.84 -9.51
CA SER A 212 -23.71 2.12 -9.17
C SER A 212 -24.34 1.03 -8.29
N ARG A 213 -23.69 -0.13 -8.18
CA ARG A 213 -24.22 -1.29 -7.48
C ARG A 213 -24.00 -1.12 -5.98
N ILE A 214 -25.07 -1.30 -5.20
CA ILE A 214 -25.08 -1.13 -3.74
C ILE A 214 -23.88 -1.81 -3.05
N PRO A 215 -23.51 -3.08 -3.35
CA PRO A 215 -22.37 -3.72 -2.67
C PRO A 215 -21.03 -3.04 -2.98
N THR A 216 -20.84 -2.56 -4.21
CA THR A 216 -19.64 -1.83 -4.61
C THR A 216 -19.57 -0.50 -3.89
N TRP A 217 -20.66 0.26 -3.88
CA TRP A 217 -20.77 1.54 -3.17
C TRP A 217 -20.47 1.40 -1.68
N ILE A 218 -21.02 0.38 -1.01
CA ILE A 218 -20.71 0.08 0.40
C ILE A 218 -19.21 -0.15 0.59
N GLY A 219 -18.58 -0.96 -0.27
CA GLY A 219 -17.17 -1.29 -0.14
C GLY A 219 -16.24 -0.07 -0.31
N TYR A 220 -16.53 0.82 -1.26
CA TYR A 220 -15.80 2.08 -1.41
C TYR A 220 -15.99 3.00 -0.20
N ASN A 221 -17.23 3.17 0.28
CA ASN A 221 -17.52 3.99 1.45
C ASN A 221 -16.88 3.46 2.74
N VAL A 222 -16.85 2.14 2.92
CA VAL A 222 -16.14 1.50 4.04
C VAL A 222 -14.66 1.88 3.99
N MET A 223 -14.04 1.82 2.82
CA MET A 223 -12.62 2.09 2.67
C MET A 223 -12.28 3.56 2.90
N THR A 224 -13.04 4.50 2.33
CA THR A 224 -12.85 5.94 2.58
C THR A 224 -13.12 6.31 4.03
N THR A 225 -14.09 5.65 4.68
CA THR A 225 -14.35 5.79 6.12
C THR A 225 -13.19 5.26 6.95
N ILE A 226 -12.63 4.09 6.61
CA ILE A 226 -11.42 3.56 7.25
C ILE A 226 -10.26 4.56 7.12
N GLY A 227 -10.04 5.12 5.94
CA GLY A 227 -9.03 6.16 5.70
C GLY A 227 -9.24 7.39 6.56
N ALA A 228 -10.47 7.91 6.63
CA ALA A 228 -10.80 9.07 7.44
C ALA A 228 -10.60 8.81 8.95
N VAL A 229 -11.11 7.68 9.44
CA VAL A 229 -10.94 7.28 10.85
C VAL A 229 -9.45 7.07 11.16
N ALA A 230 -8.69 6.43 10.29
CA ALA A 230 -7.25 6.25 10.45
C ALA A 230 -6.52 7.59 10.59
N THR A 231 -6.75 8.53 9.68
CA THR A 231 -6.12 9.85 9.71
C THR A 231 -6.42 10.60 11.00
N LEU A 232 -7.69 10.71 11.38
CA LEU A 232 -8.09 11.43 12.58
C LEU A 232 -7.55 10.76 13.85
N THR A 233 -7.59 9.44 13.90
CA THR A 233 -7.17 8.67 15.07
C THR A 233 -5.67 8.73 15.28
N LEU A 234 -4.88 8.55 14.21
CA LEU A 234 -3.42 8.70 14.26
C LEU A 234 -3.04 10.15 14.58
N ALA A 235 -3.73 11.15 14.01
CA ALA A 235 -3.47 12.55 14.33
C ALA A 235 -3.73 12.85 15.81
N ALA A 236 -4.83 12.35 16.38
CA ALA A 236 -5.12 12.48 17.80
C ALA A 236 -4.08 11.77 18.68
N GLY A 237 -3.72 10.53 18.33
CA GLY A 237 -2.70 9.74 19.04
C GLY A 237 -1.32 10.40 19.02
N GLU A 238 -0.88 10.88 17.87
CA GLU A 238 0.40 11.59 17.73
C GLU A 238 0.38 12.97 18.38
N THR A 239 -0.77 13.66 18.40
CA THR A 239 -0.92 14.92 19.15
C THR A 239 -0.72 14.66 20.64
N TRP A 240 -1.34 13.60 21.17
CA TRP A 240 -1.19 13.21 22.57
C TRP A 240 0.27 12.84 22.91
N ARG A 241 0.92 12.05 22.05
CA ARG A 241 2.36 11.73 22.19
C ARG A 241 3.21 13.00 22.15
N ALA A 242 2.95 13.90 21.21
CA ALA A 242 3.72 15.13 21.03
C ALA A 242 3.63 16.04 22.26
N GLN A 243 2.48 16.08 22.92
CA GLN A 243 2.29 16.82 24.17
C GLN A 243 3.01 16.16 25.36
N ALA A 244 2.98 14.83 25.45
CA ALA A 244 3.54 14.11 26.59
C ALA A 244 5.06 13.90 26.52
N LYS A 245 5.60 13.58 25.34
CA LYS A 245 7.01 13.19 25.14
C LYS A 245 7.75 14.00 24.05
N GLY A 246 7.08 14.95 23.41
CA GLY A 246 7.65 15.75 22.32
C GLY A 246 7.46 15.13 20.94
N ARG A 247 7.85 15.87 19.91
CA ARG A 247 7.57 15.53 18.50
C ARG A 247 8.52 14.44 18.00
N SER A 248 7.98 13.51 17.22
CA SER A 248 8.76 12.49 16.50
C SER A 248 8.71 12.68 14.99
N GLY A 249 9.60 12.00 14.26
CA GLY A 249 9.53 11.96 12.79
C GLY A 249 8.21 11.39 12.28
N PHE A 250 7.65 10.39 12.97
CA PHE A 250 6.33 9.82 12.65
C PHE A 250 5.20 10.82 12.85
N THR A 251 5.26 11.60 13.93
CA THR A 251 4.32 12.71 14.19
C THR A 251 4.30 13.70 13.02
N ILE A 252 5.47 14.04 12.47
CA ILE A 252 5.56 14.94 11.30
C ILE A 252 4.87 14.31 10.07
N ILE A 253 5.12 13.03 9.81
CA ILE A 253 4.49 12.30 8.68
C ILE A 253 2.96 12.33 8.80
N ILE A 254 2.42 12.04 9.99
CA ILE A 254 0.96 12.06 10.21
C ILE A 254 0.37 13.45 9.98
N TYR A 255 1.01 14.51 10.46
CA TYR A 255 0.55 15.88 10.20
C TYR A 255 0.66 16.28 8.73
N LEU A 256 1.66 15.78 8.00
CA LEU A 256 1.76 15.98 6.56
C LEU A 256 0.59 15.31 5.84
N ILE A 257 0.27 14.05 6.16
CA ILE A 257 -0.89 13.35 5.58
C ILE A 257 -2.20 14.10 5.92
N LEU A 258 -2.35 14.54 7.17
CA LEU A 258 -3.51 15.33 7.60
C LEU A 258 -3.64 16.63 6.79
N GLY A 259 -2.53 17.36 6.61
CA GLY A 259 -2.49 18.61 5.86
C GLY A 259 -2.73 18.42 4.36
N VAL A 260 -2.13 17.39 3.75
CA VAL A 260 -2.40 17.02 2.35
C VAL A 260 -3.87 16.70 2.16
N GLY A 261 -4.47 15.89 3.04
CA GLY A 261 -5.88 15.56 2.93
C GLY A 261 -6.83 16.73 3.21
N LEU A 262 -6.39 17.72 4.00
CA LEU A 262 -7.14 18.98 4.16
C LEU A 262 -7.18 19.75 2.84
N ILE A 263 -6.03 19.89 2.16
CA ILE A 263 -5.93 20.58 0.87
C ILE A 263 -6.73 19.80 -0.19
N SER A 264 -6.60 18.47 -0.24
CA SER A 264 -7.39 17.62 -1.14
C SER A 264 -8.89 17.81 -0.93
N GLY A 265 -9.39 17.78 0.31
CA GLY A 265 -10.82 18.00 0.55
C GLY A 265 -11.33 19.39 0.15
N ILE A 266 -10.50 20.43 0.25
CA ILE A 266 -10.84 21.77 -0.26
C ILE A 266 -10.86 21.76 -1.80
N ALA A 267 -9.90 21.10 -2.43
CA ALA A 267 -9.84 20.95 -3.88
C ALA A 267 -11.05 20.16 -4.41
N ASP A 268 -11.42 19.07 -3.75
CA ASP A 268 -12.58 18.24 -4.07
C ASP A 268 -13.88 19.05 -3.99
N TYR A 269 -14.03 19.87 -2.94
CA TYR A 269 -15.17 20.77 -2.82
C TYR A 269 -15.20 21.84 -3.92
N ALA A 270 -14.04 22.36 -4.33
CA ALA A 270 -13.95 23.38 -5.38
C ALA A 270 -14.36 22.85 -6.77
N VAL A 271 -14.19 21.55 -7.04
CA VAL A 271 -14.57 20.92 -8.31
C VAL A 271 -15.95 20.24 -8.26
N LEU A 272 -16.71 20.42 -7.18
CA LEU A 272 -17.98 19.71 -6.96
C LEU A 272 -19.01 19.98 -8.07
N ASP A 273 -19.06 21.19 -8.61
CA ASP A 273 -19.94 21.54 -9.74
C ASP A 273 -19.56 20.74 -11.01
N ILE A 274 -18.25 20.52 -11.24
CA ILE A 274 -17.74 19.70 -12.33
C ILE A 274 -18.11 18.24 -12.07
N VAL A 275 -18.00 17.77 -10.82
CA VAL A 275 -18.39 16.41 -10.46
C VAL A 275 -19.87 16.17 -10.77
N ASN A 276 -20.73 17.08 -10.31
CA ASN A 276 -22.17 17.06 -10.51
C ASN A 276 -22.61 17.20 -11.98
N SER A 277 -21.79 17.81 -12.85
CA SER A 277 -22.09 17.89 -14.28
C SER A 277 -22.27 16.53 -14.94
N CYS A 278 -21.52 15.52 -14.50
CA CYS A 278 -21.61 14.16 -15.04
C CYS A 278 -22.92 13.45 -14.64
N MET A 279 -23.51 13.82 -13.50
CA MET A 279 -24.80 13.28 -13.06
C MET A 279 -26.00 14.01 -13.69
N ASN A 280 -25.88 15.32 -13.90
CA ASN A 280 -27.00 16.16 -14.32
C ASN A 280 -27.04 16.44 -15.83
N THR A 281 -25.89 16.46 -16.51
CA THR A 281 -25.77 16.85 -17.92
C THR A 281 -24.75 15.98 -18.67
N VAL A 282 -23.55 16.50 -18.92
CA VAL A 282 -22.44 15.87 -19.63
C VAL A 282 -21.24 15.89 -18.70
N CYS A 283 -20.45 14.81 -18.70
CA CYS A 283 -19.24 14.72 -17.89
C CYS A 283 -18.18 15.70 -18.42
N ASN A 284 -18.11 16.89 -17.82
CA ASN A 284 -17.04 17.85 -18.11
C ASN A 284 -15.72 17.34 -17.53
N ASP A 285 -14.62 17.54 -18.25
CA ASP A 285 -13.29 17.15 -17.80
C ASP A 285 -12.85 17.93 -16.54
N PHE A 286 -12.00 17.31 -15.73
CA PHE A 286 -11.42 17.98 -14.58
C PHE A 286 -10.42 19.06 -15.04
N PRO A 287 -10.23 20.12 -14.25
CA PRO A 287 -9.15 21.06 -14.50
C PRO A 287 -7.80 20.34 -14.40
N GLU A 288 -6.87 20.64 -15.32
CA GLU A 288 -5.53 20.03 -15.34
C GLU A 288 -4.82 20.14 -13.98
N SER A 289 -5.01 21.26 -13.26
CA SER A 289 -4.45 21.46 -11.92
C SER A 289 -5.01 20.48 -10.87
N TYR A 290 -6.26 20.06 -10.99
CA TYR A 290 -6.87 19.05 -10.11
C TYR A 290 -6.28 17.67 -10.40
N ASP A 291 -6.16 17.28 -11.67
CA ASP A 291 -5.60 15.98 -12.06
C ASP A 291 -4.12 15.85 -11.66
N ILE A 292 -3.35 16.92 -11.83
CA ILE A 292 -1.96 16.99 -11.36
C ILE A 292 -1.91 16.85 -9.83
N TRP A 293 -2.75 17.59 -9.09
CA TRP A 293 -2.79 17.49 -7.62
C TRP A 293 -3.19 16.10 -7.14
N TYR A 294 -4.19 15.49 -7.77
CA TYR A 294 -4.65 14.14 -7.45
C TYR A 294 -3.58 13.09 -7.71
N THR A 295 -2.90 13.18 -8.86
CA THR A 295 -1.79 12.30 -9.23
C THR A 295 -0.62 12.46 -8.25
N PHE A 296 -0.28 13.69 -7.90
CA PHE A 296 0.80 14.00 -6.95
C PHE A 296 0.52 13.51 -5.53
N THR A 297 -0.74 13.54 -5.09
CA THR A 297 -1.11 13.17 -3.72
C THR A 297 -1.48 11.70 -3.62
N THR A 298 -2.67 11.33 -4.10
CA THR A 298 -3.24 9.98 -4.00
C THR A 298 -2.48 9.01 -4.91
N GLY A 299 -2.17 9.42 -6.14
CA GLY A 299 -1.43 8.59 -7.10
C GLY A 299 -0.04 8.22 -6.57
N ALA A 300 0.76 9.21 -6.16
CA ALA A 300 2.08 8.96 -5.59
C ALA A 300 2.04 8.11 -4.30
N LEU A 301 1.03 8.29 -3.44
CA LEU A 301 0.88 7.48 -2.22
C LEU A 301 0.68 5.99 -2.53
N VAL A 302 -0.17 5.68 -3.50
CA VAL A 302 -0.49 4.31 -3.92
C VAL A 302 0.66 3.68 -4.71
N LEU A 303 1.19 4.41 -5.69
CA LEU A 303 2.11 3.89 -6.69
C LEU A 303 3.56 3.91 -6.22
N LEU A 304 3.95 4.90 -5.41
CA LEU A 304 5.32 5.05 -4.93
C LEU A 304 5.43 4.84 -3.43
N PHE A 305 4.75 5.61 -2.59
CA PHE A 305 5.03 5.55 -1.14
C PHE A 305 4.66 4.22 -0.49
N THR A 306 3.60 3.55 -0.95
CA THR A 306 3.18 2.24 -0.41
C THR A 306 4.28 1.16 -0.49
N PRO A 307 4.89 0.88 -1.66
CA PRO A 307 6.03 -0.04 -1.71
C PRO A 307 7.23 0.46 -0.89
N LEU A 308 7.42 1.79 -0.74
CA LEU A 308 8.51 2.32 0.07
C LEU A 308 8.34 2.08 1.56
N ILE A 309 7.14 2.35 2.07
CA ILE A 309 6.80 2.10 3.46
C ILE A 309 6.90 0.60 3.74
N SER A 310 6.45 -0.24 2.80
CA SER A 310 6.56 -1.69 2.94
C SER A 310 8.01 -2.15 3.03
N MET A 311 8.90 -1.62 2.18
CA MET A 311 10.34 -1.91 2.25
C MET A 311 10.98 -1.37 3.54
N TYR A 312 10.59 -0.15 3.94
CA TYR A 312 11.01 0.43 5.21
C TYR A 312 10.63 -0.50 6.37
N VAL A 313 9.42 -1.08 6.34
CA VAL A 313 8.99 -2.06 7.35
C VAL A 313 9.87 -3.30 7.31
N LEU A 314 10.21 -3.84 6.14
CA LEU A 314 11.06 -5.04 6.01
C LEU A 314 12.48 -4.82 6.56
N LEU A 315 13.06 -3.64 6.35
CA LEU A 315 14.43 -3.33 6.77
C LEU A 315 14.50 -2.81 8.21
N ASN A 316 13.70 -1.80 8.55
CA ASN A 316 13.76 -1.11 9.84
C ASN A 316 13.14 -1.91 10.99
N PHE A 317 12.45 -3.01 10.72
CA PHE A 317 12.02 -3.96 11.76
C PHE A 317 12.82 -5.26 11.74
N ASP A 318 13.96 -5.28 11.03
CA ASP A 318 14.89 -6.43 10.98
C ASP A 318 14.18 -7.74 10.60
N VAL A 319 13.16 -7.60 9.74
CA VAL A 319 12.41 -8.71 9.14
C VAL A 319 13.31 -9.47 8.18
N ILE A 320 14.12 -8.73 7.42
CA ILE A 320 15.19 -9.25 6.57
C ILE A 320 16.54 -9.05 7.25
N ASP A 321 17.40 -10.06 7.22
CA ASP A 321 18.76 -9.94 7.73
C ASP A 321 19.63 -9.07 6.81
N SER A 322 19.72 -7.78 7.13
CA SER A 322 20.60 -6.81 6.47
C SER A 322 22.06 -6.87 6.97
N GLY A 323 22.30 -7.59 8.08
CA GLY A 323 23.60 -7.68 8.73
C GLY A 323 24.53 -8.76 8.17
N SER A 324 23.99 -9.80 7.53
CA SER A 324 24.79 -10.90 6.98
C SER A 324 25.65 -10.43 5.80
N LYS A 325 26.90 -10.92 5.71
CA LYS A 325 27.84 -10.55 4.65
C LYS A 325 27.31 -10.85 3.24
N GLU A 326 26.48 -11.88 3.11
CA GLU A 326 25.92 -12.34 1.84
C GLU A 326 24.70 -11.50 1.38
N ASN A 327 23.89 -11.00 2.32
CA ASN A 327 22.71 -10.20 1.99
C ASN A 327 22.99 -8.70 1.92
N ARG A 328 24.05 -8.20 2.58
CA ARG A 328 24.39 -6.77 2.63
C ARG A 328 24.50 -6.14 1.24
N TRP A 329 25.10 -6.84 0.28
CA TRP A 329 25.26 -6.32 -1.09
C TRP A 329 23.92 -6.21 -1.82
N LEU A 330 23.06 -7.23 -1.71
CA LEU A 330 21.77 -7.28 -2.39
C LEU A 330 20.79 -6.26 -1.77
N THR A 331 20.75 -6.17 -0.43
CA THR A 331 20.00 -5.13 0.28
C THR A 331 20.45 -3.72 -0.13
N ARG A 332 21.77 -3.50 -0.27
CA ARG A 332 22.30 -2.21 -0.72
C ARG A 332 21.86 -1.86 -2.14
N ILE A 333 21.90 -2.80 -3.07
CA ILE A 333 21.41 -2.57 -4.44
C ILE A 333 19.93 -2.22 -4.45
N ILE A 334 19.11 -2.93 -3.67
CA ILE A 334 17.67 -2.66 -3.61
C ILE A 334 17.42 -1.24 -3.11
N VAL A 335 18.05 -0.85 -2.00
CA VAL A 335 17.85 0.48 -1.40
C VAL A 335 18.28 1.57 -2.38
N ILE A 336 19.44 1.43 -3.03
CA ILE A 336 19.92 2.40 -4.02
C ILE A 336 18.95 2.47 -5.20
N LEU A 337 18.59 1.34 -5.81
CA LEU A 337 17.69 1.29 -6.96
C LEU A 337 16.34 1.95 -6.65
N MET A 338 15.78 1.63 -5.49
CA MET A 338 14.53 2.19 -4.99
C MET A 338 14.63 3.70 -4.79
N LEU A 339 15.67 4.19 -4.12
CA LEU A 339 15.88 5.62 -3.92
C LEU A 339 16.08 6.35 -5.25
N LEU A 340 16.79 5.74 -6.20
CA LEU A 340 16.99 6.27 -7.55
C LEU A 340 15.65 6.42 -8.29
N ILE A 341 14.86 5.34 -8.34
CA ILE A 341 13.58 5.35 -9.05
C ILE A 341 12.65 6.39 -8.44
N VAL A 342 12.47 6.37 -7.12
CA VAL A 342 11.59 7.30 -6.41
C VAL A 342 12.04 8.74 -6.58
N SER A 343 13.35 9.01 -6.47
CA SER A 343 13.87 10.36 -6.65
C SER A 343 13.59 10.83 -8.07
N SER A 344 13.82 9.99 -9.08
CA SER A 344 13.49 10.32 -10.48
C SER A 344 12.01 10.64 -10.66
N THR A 345 11.11 9.79 -10.17
CA THR A 345 9.67 10.01 -10.34
C THR A 345 9.17 11.22 -9.55
N MET A 346 9.70 11.47 -8.35
CA MET A 346 9.37 12.66 -7.55
C MET A 346 9.83 13.95 -8.24
N ILE A 347 11.00 13.92 -8.88
CA ILE A 347 11.55 15.04 -9.66
C ILE A 347 10.67 15.35 -10.87
N GLU A 348 10.28 14.32 -11.64
CA GLU A 348 9.36 14.45 -12.78
C GLU A 348 8.01 15.04 -12.35
N LEU A 349 7.44 14.52 -11.25
CA LEU A 349 6.20 15.05 -10.67
C LEU A 349 6.33 16.49 -10.18
N LEU A 350 7.45 16.85 -9.55
CA LEU A 350 7.65 18.21 -9.07
C LEU A 350 7.79 19.21 -10.23
N GLN A 351 8.38 18.77 -11.34
CA GLN A 351 8.46 19.55 -12.57
C GLN A 351 7.10 19.75 -13.24
N SER A 352 6.21 18.74 -13.21
CA SER A 352 4.85 18.89 -13.74
C SER A 352 4.02 19.86 -12.89
N PHE A 353 4.26 19.93 -11.58
CA PHE A 353 3.53 20.81 -10.66
C PHE A 353 3.97 22.29 -10.72
N LEU A 354 5.27 22.55 -10.93
CA LEU A 354 5.81 23.90 -10.94
C LEU A 354 6.02 24.40 -12.37
N PRO A 355 5.14 25.25 -12.93
CA PRO A 355 5.33 25.88 -14.23
C PRO A 355 6.40 26.98 -14.11
N VAL A 356 7.66 26.60 -13.89
CA VAL A 356 8.80 27.52 -13.84
C VAL A 356 9.55 27.50 -15.17
N SER A 357 10.17 28.61 -15.54
CA SER A 357 11.06 28.67 -16.70
C SER A 357 12.11 27.55 -16.62
N GLN A 358 12.42 26.91 -17.75
CA GLN A 358 13.30 25.73 -17.81
C GLN A 358 14.65 25.93 -17.11
N MET A 359 15.19 27.15 -17.09
CA MET A 359 16.44 27.48 -16.40
C MET A 359 16.32 27.59 -14.87
N ILE A 360 15.20 28.09 -14.35
CA ILE A 360 14.99 28.20 -12.90
C ILE A 360 14.51 26.84 -12.34
N SER A 361 13.64 26.15 -13.09
CA SER A 361 13.23 24.78 -12.78
C SER A 361 14.45 23.87 -12.64
N SER A 362 15.35 23.85 -13.63
CA SER A 362 16.57 23.02 -13.59
C SER A 362 17.54 23.41 -12.46
N ALA A 363 17.65 24.69 -12.09
CA ALA A 363 18.48 25.13 -10.97
C ALA A 363 17.90 24.72 -9.59
N ILE A 364 16.58 24.88 -9.41
CA ILE A 364 15.88 24.40 -8.21
C ILE A 364 15.94 22.87 -8.15
N LEU A 365 15.76 22.21 -9.29
CA LEU A 365 15.88 20.77 -9.42
C LEU A 365 17.26 20.29 -9.03
N ALA A 366 18.33 20.91 -9.53
CA ALA A 366 19.70 20.55 -9.20
C ALA A 366 19.99 20.74 -7.70
N MET A 367 19.41 21.78 -7.08
CA MET A 367 19.49 21.99 -5.64
C MET A 367 18.75 20.90 -4.85
N VAL A 368 17.51 20.59 -5.24
CA VAL A 368 16.70 19.52 -4.64
C VAL A 368 17.40 18.16 -4.82
N VAL A 369 17.88 17.84 -6.02
CA VAL A 369 18.66 16.64 -6.35
C VAL A 369 19.92 16.54 -5.49
N ALA A 370 20.70 17.61 -5.37
CA ALA A 370 21.91 17.60 -4.53
C ALA A 370 21.58 17.36 -3.05
N ILE A 371 20.46 17.89 -2.56
CA ILE A 371 19.96 17.62 -1.20
C ILE A 371 19.51 16.16 -1.07
N PHE A 372 18.78 15.63 -2.05
CA PHE A 372 18.30 14.25 -2.09
C PHE A 372 19.45 13.24 -2.12
N ILE A 373 20.48 13.47 -2.93
CA ILE A 373 21.68 12.62 -3.00
C ILE A 373 22.44 12.66 -1.66
N GLY A 374 22.57 13.82 -1.01
CA GLY A 374 23.18 13.91 0.32
C GLY A 374 22.35 13.25 1.45
N TRP A 375 21.06 13.00 1.22
CA TRP A 375 20.17 12.29 2.13
C TRP A 375 20.23 10.77 1.95
N GLU A 376 20.58 10.27 0.76
CA GLU A 376 20.66 8.84 0.44
C GLU A 376 21.57 8.09 1.42
N GLU A 377 22.81 8.56 1.64
CA GLU A 377 23.77 7.89 2.54
C GLU A 377 23.31 7.93 4.01
N ARG A 378 22.74 9.04 4.48
CA ARG A 378 22.25 9.16 5.87
C ARG A 378 21.02 8.30 6.12
N ILE A 379 20.11 8.23 5.16
CA ILE A 379 18.93 7.37 5.23
C ILE A 379 19.36 5.90 5.17
N MET A 380 20.33 5.56 4.30
CA MET A 380 20.89 4.22 4.21
C MET A 380 21.56 3.79 5.52
N GLU A 381 22.37 4.65 6.14
CA GLU A 381 23.00 4.35 7.43
C GLU A 381 21.97 4.13 8.52
N LYS A 382 20.93 4.98 8.60
CA LYS A 382 19.83 4.82 9.56
C LYS A 382 18.93 3.62 9.29
N LEU A 383 18.74 3.23 8.02
CA LEU A 383 17.95 2.06 7.62
C LEU A 383 18.68 0.74 7.88
N ILE A 384 20.02 0.76 7.83
CA ILE A 384 20.89 -0.40 8.09
C ILE A 384 21.29 -0.48 9.57
N GLU A 385 21.16 0.62 10.33
CA GLU A 385 21.43 0.64 11.76
C GLU A 385 20.57 -0.42 12.46
N GLN A 386 21.25 -1.36 13.14
CA GLN A 386 20.65 -2.58 13.67
C GLN A 386 19.54 -2.26 14.67
N SER A 387 18.30 -2.30 14.21
CA SER A 387 17.14 -2.09 15.04
C SER A 387 16.58 -3.46 15.45
N GLU A 388 16.51 -3.73 16.75
CA GLU A 388 16.01 -5.01 17.32
C GLU A 388 14.63 -5.50 16.80
N SER A 389 14.54 -6.65 16.12
CA SER A 389 13.28 -7.16 15.54
C SER A 389 12.03 -7.12 16.44
N ILE A 390 10.83 -6.93 15.87
CA ILE A 390 9.55 -6.95 16.61
C ILE A 390 9.35 -8.29 17.35
N SER A 391 9.71 -9.41 16.72
CA SER A 391 9.62 -10.74 17.34
C SER A 391 10.42 -10.83 18.64
N LYS A 392 11.65 -10.27 18.69
CA LYS A 392 12.45 -10.24 19.93
C LYS A 392 11.77 -9.45 21.03
N LYS A 393 11.20 -8.28 20.70
CA LYS A 393 10.51 -7.45 21.70
C LYS A 393 9.29 -8.15 22.26
N LEU A 394 8.43 -8.71 21.42
CA LEU A 394 7.24 -9.41 21.87
C LEU A 394 7.57 -10.70 22.65
N SER A 395 8.70 -11.36 22.32
CA SER A 395 9.26 -12.44 23.15
C SER A 395 9.66 -11.95 24.54
N SER A 396 10.29 -10.77 24.66
CA SER A 396 10.61 -10.16 25.97
C SER A 396 9.36 -9.86 26.82
N LEU A 397 8.23 -9.55 26.18
CA LEU A 397 6.95 -9.34 26.83
C LEU A 397 6.21 -10.65 27.15
N LYS A 398 6.74 -11.81 26.72
CA LYS A 398 6.09 -13.13 26.78
C LYS A 398 4.74 -13.17 26.06
N GLU A 399 4.60 -12.37 25.00
CA GLU A 399 3.37 -12.28 24.19
C GLU A 399 3.47 -13.07 22.87
N ILE A 400 4.62 -13.69 22.61
CA ILE A 400 4.80 -14.65 21.52
C ILE A 400 4.93 -16.05 22.09
N HIS A 401 4.10 -16.94 21.57
CA HIS A 401 4.34 -18.36 21.61
C HIS A 401 5.20 -18.77 20.41
N GLU A 402 6.23 -19.59 20.62
CA GLU A 402 6.94 -20.24 19.53
C GLU A 402 6.14 -21.48 19.10
N PRO A 403 5.43 -21.44 17.96
CA PRO A 403 4.71 -22.60 17.47
C PRO A 403 5.71 -23.65 16.96
N ASP A 404 5.35 -24.92 17.14
CA ASP A 404 6.08 -26.05 16.54
C ASP A 404 5.85 -26.05 15.01
N LEU A 405 6.67 -25.27 14.32
CA LEU A 405 6.68 -25.10 12.86
C LEU A 405 8.07 -25.43 12.33
N ASP A 406 8.12 -26.26 11.29
CA ASP A 406 9.34 -26.44 10.52
C ASP A 406 9.48 -25.32 9.48
N VAL A 407 10.72 -24.95 9.13
CA VAL A 407 11.01 -23.91 8.12
C VAL A 407 10.35 -24.27 6.77
N THR A 408 10.31 -25.56 6.45
CA THR A 408 9.65 -26.09 5.25
C THR A 408 8.15 -25.76 5.19
N GLU A 409 7.48 -25.67 6.35
CA GLU A 409 6.05 -25.35 6.45
C GLU A 409 5.78 -23.86 6.22
N LEU A 410 6.73 -23.00 6.58
CA LEU A 410 6.69 -21.58 6.24
C LEU A 410 6.98 -21.37 4.75
N GLU A 411 7.96 -22.07 4.19
CA GLU A 411 8.24 -22.02 2.75
C GLU A 411 7.07 -22.52 1.88
N PHE A 412 6.24 -23.43 2.41
CA PHE A 412 5.04 -23.90 1.72
C PHE A 412 4.09 -22.73 1.39
N PHE A 413 4.01 -21.70 2.23
CA PHE A 413 3.22 -20.51 1.94
C PHE A 413 3.65 -19.84 0.62
N SER A 414 4.95 -19.63 0.45
CA SER A 414 5.50 -18.99 -0.75
C SER A 414 5.27 -19.84 -2.00
N LYS A 415 5.40 -21.17 -1.89
CA LYS A 415 5.09 -22.11 -2.99
C LYS A 415 3.61 -22.05 -3.37
N ALA A 416 2.71 -21.98 -2.38
CA ALA A 416 1.27 -21.86 -2.61
C ALA A 416 0.91 -20.55 -3.32
N MET A 417 1.51 -19.42 -2.91
CA MET A 417 1.31 -18.13 -3.59
C MET A 417 1.85 -18.12 -5.03
N GLY A 418 3.01 -18.75 -5.26
CA GLY A 418 3.53 -18.94 -6.63
C GLY A 418 2.60 -19.77 -7.51
N SER A 419 2.01 -20.83 -6.96
CA SER A 419 0.98 -21.61 -7.66
C SER A 419 -0.29 -20.79 -7.94
N LEU A 420 -0.73 -19.96 -6.97
CA LEU A 420 -1.88 -19.08 -7.14
C LEU A 420 -1.64 -18.06 -8.25
N LEU A 421 -0.42 -17.50 -8.34
CA LEU A 421 -0.04 -16.58 -9.40
C LEU A 421 -0.21 -17.23 -10.77
N VAL A 422 0.42 -18.39 -11.00
CA VAL A 422 0.34 -19.09 -12.29
C VAL A 422 -1.10 -19.46 -12.63
N PHE A 423 -1.84 -19.98 -11.65
CA PHE A 423 -3.23 -20.37 -11.86
C PHE A 423 -4.12 -19.18 -12.21
N THR A 424 -3.92 -18.03 -11.57
CA THR A 424 -4.66 -16.79 -11.85
C THR A 424 -4.39 -16.28 -13.27
N VAL A 425 -3.13 -16.30 -13.72
CA VAL A 425 -2.79 -15.93 -15.12
C VAL A 425 -3.50 -16.84 -16.11
N VAL A 426 -3.42 -18.16 -15.91
CA VAL A 426 -4.08 -19.15 -16.79
C VAL A 426 -5.58 -18.92 -16.82
N LEU A 427 -6.19 -18.65 -15.67
CA LEU A 427 -7.62 -18.45 -15.56
C LEU A 427 -8.07 -17.16 -16.25
N CYS A 428 -7.33 -16.05 -16.10
CA CYS A 428 -7.59 -14.81 -16.82
C CYS A 428 -7.48 -15.00 -18.34
N PHE A 429 -6.45 -15.71 -18.79
CA PHE A 429 -6.23 -16.02 -20.21
C PHE A 429 -7.36 -16.88 -20.80
N LEU A 430 -7.77 -17.93 -20.08
CA LEU A 430 -8.87 -18.79 -20.52
C LEU A 430 -10.17 -18.01 -20.61
N TYR A 431 -10.49 -17.20 -19.59
CA TYR A 431 -11.73 -16.42 -19.59
C TYR A 431 -11.74 -15.38 -20.72
N SER A 432 -10.66 -14.62 -20.89
CA SER A 432 -10.54 -13.65 -22.00
C SER A 432 -10.59 -14.27 -23.39
N SER A 433 -10.24 -15.56 -23.52
CA SER A 433 -10.32 -16.25 -24.82
C SER A 433 -11.73 -16.74 -25.17
N ILE A 434 -12.63 -16.79 -24.19
CA ILE A 434 -14.01 -17.30 -24.34
C ILE A 434 -15.00 -16.15 -24.53
N THR A 435 -14.79 -15.03 -23.84
CA THR A 435 -15.55 -13.78 -24.00
C THR A 435 -15.07 -13.03 -25.23
#